data_AF-A0A2E8JRG0-F1
#
_entry.id   AF-A0A2E8JRG0-F1
#
_cell.length_a   1.000
_cell.length_b   1.000
_cell.length_c   1.000
_cell.angle_alpha   90.00
_cell.angle_beta   90.00
_cell.angle_gamma   90.00
#
_symmetry.space_group_name_H-M   'P 1'
#
loop_
_entity.id
_entity.type
_entity.pdbx_description
1 polymer ?
#
loop_
_entity_poly.entity_id
_entity_poly.type
_entity_poly.pdbx_seq_one_letter_code
_entity_poly.pdbx_strand_id
1 'polypeptide(L)'
;MTQTALPIRQMVAEAVQQLGGECTYPAIKAKVRSTYGSEINDSSLTCSIIAGSVNHPSRIHYGENKRPRIADTQYDFLFNTGRGKVVWFDPQKHGVWEIAKTADGDLTVRLADGVGENSAPLPEGIEPGDETYGMFALEAHLRDYLARNLPKLPELNAALTLYRASDRDGVEFQTDVGPIDILSTCAAGDFYVFELKLGRGPDAALGQILRYMGWVKEHLAPNANVYGVIVASDIGQKLRYAATQVPNVRLMEYDLKVDLRPVALKR
;
A
#
# COMPACT_ATOMS: atom_id res chain seq x y z
N MET A 1 26.85 -5.18 33.96
CA MET A 1 25.40 -5.40 33.83
C MET A 1 24.97 -4.76 32.53
N THR A 2 24.76 -5.55 31.49
CA THR A 2 24.39 -5.08 30.15
C THR A 2 22.97 -4.55 30.23
N GLN A 3 22.80 -3.23 30.09
CA GLN A 3 21.50 -2.61 29.98
C GLN A 3 20.85 -3.16 28.71
N THR A 4 19.88 -4.07 28.85
CA THR A 4 19.10 -4.58 27.72
C THR A 4 18.44 -3.40 27.04
N ALA A 5 18.82 -3.13 25.79
CA ALA A 5 18.21 -2.08 24.99
C ALA A 5 16.69 -2.28 24.95
N LEU A 6 15.92 -1.23 25.21
CA LEU A 6 14.46 -1.29 25.09
C LEU A 6 14.09 -1.77 23.68
N PRO A 7 13.10 -2.67 23.52
CA PRO A 7 12.56 -3.01 22.22
C PRO A 7 12.02 -1.75 21.52
N ILE A 8 12.24 -1.64 20.20
CA ILE A 8 11.79 -0.51 19.37
C ILE A 8 10.28 -0.26 19.53
N ARG A 9 9.50 -1.33 19.72
CA ARG A 9 8.07 -1.25 20.06
C ARG A 9 7.76 -0.46 21.31
N GLN A 10 8.51 -0.68 22.38
CA GLN A 10 8.31 0.07 23.63
C GLN A 10 8.70 1.53 23.43
N MET A 11 9.80 1.80 22.72
CA MET A 11 10.20 3.18 22.38
C MET A 11 9.11 3.92 21.60
N VAL A 12 8.50 3.27 20.60
CA VAL A 12 7.41 3.85 19.80
C VAL A 12 6.15 4.07 20.66
N ALA A 13 5.76 3.09 21.47
CA ALA A 13 4.60 3.22 22.35
C ALA A 13 4.76 4.38 23.34
N GLU A 14 5.92 4.49 24.00
CA GLU A 14 6.23 5.58 24.92
C GLU A 14 6.26 6.94 24.21
N ALA A 15 6.83 7.02 23.00
CA ALA A 15 6.85 8.25 22.20
C ALA A 15 5.43 8.73 21.85
N VAL A 16 4.53 7.84 21.44
CA VAL A 16 3.14 8.19 21.12
C VAL A 16 2.38 8.63 22.36
N GLN A 17 2.55 7.95 23.50
CA GLN A 17 1.93 8.36 24.76
C GLN A 17 2.37 9.75 25.21
N GLN A 18 3.66 10.08 25.05
CA GLN A 18 4.21 11.38 25.42
C GLN A 18 3.76 12.50 24.47
N LEU A 19 3.65 12.21 23.17
CA LEU A 19 3.15 13.19 22.20
C LEU A 19 1.65 13.47 22.41
N GLY A 20 0.88 12.43 22.72
CA GLY A 20 -0.57 12.51 22.92
C GLY A 20 -1.33 12.83 21.63
N GLY A 21 -2.64 12.54 21.62
CA GLY A 21 -3.50 12.83 20.48
C GLY A 21 -3.09 12.12 19.18
N GLU A 22 -3.32 12.78 18.04
CA GLU A 22 -2.92 12.29 16.72
C GLU A 22 -1.47 12.67 16.40
N CYS A 23 -0.67 11.65 16.09
CA CYS A 23 0.76 11.78 15.85
C CYS A 23 1.11 11.40 14.41
N THR A 24 2.03 12.13 13.77
CA THR A 24 2.59 11.76 12.47
C THR A 24 3.78 10.82 12.64
N TYR A 25 4.07 9.96 11.66
CA TYR A 25 5.26 9.10 11.69
C TYR A 25 6.55 9.90 11.89
N PRO A 26 6.81 11.01 11.17
CA PRO A 26 7.99 11.84 11.42
C PRO A 26 8.08 12.37 12.85
N ALA A 27 6.96 12.78 13.47
CA ALA A 27 6.95 13.26 14.85
C ALA A 27 7.31 12.14 15.84
N ILE A 28 6.77 10.95 15.64
CA ILE A 28 7.09 9.76 16.45
C ILE A 28 8.57 9.41 16.31
N LYS A 29 9.08 9.35 15.07
CA LYS A 29 10.49 9.02 14.81
C LYS A 29 11.45 10.05 15.41
N ALA A 30 11.15 11.34 15.25
CA ALA A 30 11.91 12.42 15.88
C ALA A 30 11.88 12.32 17.41
N LYS A 31 10.72 12.02 18.00
CA LYS A 31 10.58 11.85 19.45
C LYS A 31 11.39 10.67 19.96
N VAL A 32 11.31 9.51 19.32
CA VAL A 32 12.13 8.34 19.67
C VAL A 32 13.61 8.67 19.60
N ARG A 33 14.08 9.30 18.52
CA ARG A 33 15.49 9.68 18.38
C ARG A 33 15.96 10.66 19.44
N SER A 34 15.13 11.64 19.80
CA SER A 34 15.44 12.60 20.86
C SER A 34 15.56 11.98 22.25
N THR A 35 14.91 10.83 22.47
CA THR A 35 14.80 10.18 23.78
C THR A 35 15.77 9.00 23.94
N TYR A 36 15.98 8.21 22.88
CA TYR A 36 16.72 6.95 22.96
C TYR A 36 17.98 6.87 22.09
N GLY A 37 18.22 7.83 21.18
CA GLY A 37 19.43 7.86 20.33
C GLY A 37 19.12 8.12 18.85
N SER A 38 20.00 8.88 18.19
CA SER A 38 19.82 9.27 16.78
C SER A 38 20.18 8.16 15.78
N GLU A 39 20.90 7.14 16.24
CA GLU A 39 21.31 5.96 15.45
C GLU A 39 20.16 5.00 15.11
N ILE A 40 18.99 5.17 15.73
CA ILE A 40 17.82 4.33 15.47
C ILE A 40 17.31 4.59 14.03
N ASN A 41 17.25 3.52 13.24
CA ASN A 41 16.88 3.61 11.83
C ASN A 41 15.38 3.96 11.65
N ASP A 42 15.07 4.71 10.58
CA ASP A 42 13.67 5.06 10.28
C ASP A 42 12.84 3.82 9.95
N SER A 43 13.47 2.85 9.29
CA SER A 43 12.90 1.56 8.92
C SER A 43 12.22 0.86 10.10
N SER A 44 12.97 0.50 11.14
CA SER A 44 12.45 -0.30 12.26
C SER A 44 11.39 0.45 13.06
N LEU A 45 11.50 1.78 13.12
CA LEU A 45 10.48 2.61 13.76
C LEU A 45 9.17 2.53 13.00
N THR A 46 9.21 2.64 11.67
CA THR A 46 8.00 2.51 10.85
C THR A 46 7.43 1.10 10.95
N CYS A 47 8.28 0.07 11.00
CA CYS A 47 7.83 -1.30 11.22
C CYS A 47 7.04 -1.46 12.51
N SER A 48 7.59 -0.91 13.59
CA SER A 48 6.95 -1.02 14.89
C SER A 48 5.64 -0.24 14.97
N ILE A 49 5.56 0.93 14.32
CA ILE A 49 4.32 1.70 14.25
C ILE A 49 3.22 0.86 13.59
N ILE A 50 3.57 0.12 12.54
CA ILE A 50 2.56 -0.58 11.76
C ILE A 50 2.21 -1.94 12.33
N ALA A 51 3.19 -2.70 12.81
CA ALA A 51 2.92 -3.91 13.59
C ALA A 51 1.96 -3.62 14.76
N GLY A 52 2.16 -2.45 15.38
CA GLY A 52 1.36 -1.89 16.48
C GLY A 52 -0.02 -1.34 16.10
N SER A 53 -0.26 -1.06 14.81
CA SER A 53 -1.49 -0.46 14.31
C SER A 53 -2.55 -1.51 14.00
N VAL A 54 -3.62 -1.57 14.79
CA VAL A 54 -4.58 -2.69 14.77
C VAL A 54 -5.37 -2.81 13.46
N ASN A 55 -5.61 -1.68 12.80
CA ASN A 55 -6.37 -1.57 11.57
C ASN A 55 -5.49 -1.51 10.31
N HIS A 56 -4.18 -1.63 10.45
CA HIS A 56 -3.29 -1.54 9.30
C HIS A 56 -3.24 -2.89 8.56
N PRO A 57 -3.64 -2.98 7.28
CA PRO A 57 -3.78 -4.26 6.60
C PRO A 57 -2.49 -5.07 6.56
N SER A 58 -1.37 -4.43 6.20
CA SER A 58 -0.08 -5.12 6.11
C SER A 58 0.55 -5.52 7.46
N ARG A 59 -0.12 -5.28 8.61
CA ARG A 59 0.36 -5.75 9.92
C ARG A 59 0.53 -7.28 9.96
N ILE A 60 -0.22 -8.01 9.11
CA ILE A 60 -0.19 -9.48 8.97
C ILE A 60 1.18 -10.04 8.55
N HIS A 61 2.09 -9.19 8.06
CA HIS A 61 3.43 -9.62 7.66
C HIS A 61 4.44 -9.68 8.81
N TYR A 62 4.11 -9.14 9.98
CA TYR A 62 4.97 -9.18 11.17
C TYR A 62 4.75 -10.43 12.01
N GLY A 63 5.83 -10.91 12.64
CA GLY A 63 5.87 -12.22 13.31
C GLY A 63 4.70 -12.48 14.27
N GLU A 64 4.32 -11.49 15.08
CA GLU A 64 3.26 -11.58 16.08
C GLU A 64 1.85 -11.60 15.48
N ASN A 65 1.74 -11.25 14.21
CA ASN A 65 0.50 -11.05 13.45
C ASN A 65 0.30 -12.11 12.34
N LYS A 66 1.22 -13.08 12.18
CA LYS A 66 1.13 -14.15 11.17
C LYS A 66 0.12 -15.27 11.50
N ARG A 67 -0.85 -15.00 12.37
CA ARG A 67 -1.89 -15.95 12.78
C ARG A 67 -3.20 -15.24 13.11
N PRO A 68 -4.35 -15.89 12.92
CA PRO A 68 -5.62 -15.32 13.31
C PRO A 68 -5.68 -15.05 14.81
N ARG A 69 -6.11 -13.85 15.19
CA ARG A 69 -6.29 -13.41 16.58
C ARG A 69 -7.06 -12.08 16.65
N ILE A 70 -7.69 -11.83 17.78
CA ILE A 70 -8.24 -10.51 18.14
C ILE A 70 -7.07 -9.60 18.57
N ALA A 71 -7.24 -8.29 18.40
CA ALA A 71 -6.28 -7.26 18.76
C ALA A 71 -6.42 -6.85 20.24
N ASP A 72 -5.96 -7.70 21.16
CA ASP A 72 -6.10 -7.54 22.62
C ASP A 72 -4.77 -7.67 23.39
N THR A 73 -3.64 -7.58 22.69
CA THR A 73 -2.31 -7.81 23.25
C THR A 73 -1.50 -6.52 23.37
N GLN A 74 -0.32 -6.63 24.00
CA GLN A 74 0.65 -5.54 24.03
C GLN A 74 1.15 -5.08 22.63
N TYR A 75 0.89 -5.86 21.58
CA TYR A 75 1.23 -5.52 20.19
C TYR A 75 0.12 -4.71 19.49
N ASP A 76 -0.97 -4.39 20.19
CA ASP A 76 -2.18 -3.78 19.65
C ASP A 76 -2.42 -2.41 20.33
N PHE A 77 -1.63 -1.40 20.00
CA PHE A 77 -1.58 -0.15 20.77
C PHE A 77 -1.80 1.12 19.93
N LEU A 78 -1.82 1.02 18.60
CA LEU A 78 -2.06 2.15 17.70
C LEU A 78 -3.28 1.90 16.82
N PHE A 79 -3.92 3.00 16.44
CA PHE A 79 -4.94 3.03 15.39
C PHE A 79 -4.50 4.02 14.32
N ASN A 80 -4.46 3.58 13.07
CA ASN A 80 -4.06 4.39 11.93
C ASN A 80 -5.22 5.29 11.47
N THR A 81 -4.95 6.60 11.34
CA THR A 81 -5.93 7.61 10.91
C THR A 81 -5.70 8.09 9.47
N GLY A 82 -4.76 7.48 8.74
CA GLY A 82 -4.39 7.78 7.36
C GLY A 82 -3.24 8.78 7.23
N ARG A 83 -2.68 8.92 6.02
CA ARG A 83 -1.61 9.90 5.68
C ARG A 83 -0.39 9.87 6.61
N GLY A 84 0.03 8.67 7.02
CA GLY A 84 1.16 8.48 7.93
C GLY A 84 0.90 8.99 9.36
N LYS A 85 -0.35 8.93 9.82
CA LYS A 85 -0.77 9.34 11.16
C LYS A 85 -1.42 8.22 11.95
N VAL A 86 -1.24 8.28 13.27
CA VAL A 86 -1.80 7.32 14.23
C VAL A 86 -2.27 8.01 15.51
N VAL A 87 -3.22 7.39 16.19
CA VAL A 87 -3.63 7.70 17.57
C VAL A 87 -3.42 6.46 18.45
N TRP A 88 -3.47 6.64 19.77
CA TRP A 88 -3.52 5.50 20.69
C TRP A 88 -4.78 4.68 20.45
N PHE A 89 -4.64 3.36 20.36
CA PHE A 89 -5.78 2.47 20.15
C PHE A 89 -6.66 2.42 21.40
N ASP A 90 -7.96 2.54 21.15
CA ASP A 90 -9.02 2.45 22.15
C ASP A 90 -10.14 1.62 21.53
N PRO A 91 -10.36 0.37 21.97
CA PRO A 91 -11.40 -0.50 21.44
C PRO A 91 -12.81 0.07 21.57
N GLN A 92 -13.10 0.88 22.60
CA GLN A 92 -14.43 1.46 22.79
C GLN A 92 -14.73 2.51 21.73
N LYS A 93 -13.70 3.24 21.28
CA LYS A 93 -13.82 4.28 20.26
C LYS A 93 -13.64 3.75 18.83
N HIS A 94 -12.71 2.82 18.64
CA HIS A 94 -12.24 2.41 17.31
C HIS A 94 -12.74 1.02 16.88
N GLY A 95 -13.51 0.34 17.74
CA GLY A 95 -13.99 -1.01 17.53
C GLY A 95 -12.95 -2.08 17.86
N VAL A 96 -13.41 -3.33 17.95
CA VAL A 96 -12.54 -4.49 18.16
C VAL A 96 -12.05 -4.98 16.80
N TRP A 97 -10.73 -5.04 16.62
CA TRP A 97 -10.09 -5.49 15.39
C TRP A 97 -9.58 -6.92 15.52
N GLU A 98 -9.57 -7.66 14.42
CA GLU A 98 -8.99 -8.99 14.34
C GLU A 98 -8.15 -9.17 13.07
N ILE A 99 -7.23 -10.12 13.16
CA ILE A 99 -6.61 -10.77 12.01
C ILE A 99 -7.40 -12.06 11.79
N ALA A 100 -8.02 -12.20 10.63
CA ALA A 100 -8.84 -13.35 10.26
C ALA A 100 -8.23 -14.12 9.09
N LYS A 101 -8.60 -15.40 8.95
CA LYS A 101 -8.37 -16.16 7.72
C LYS A 101 -9.52 -15.92 6.75
N THR A 102 -9.19 -15.63 5.49
CA THR A 102 -10.15 -15.62 4.38
C THR A 102 -10.53 -17.05 4.00
N ALA A 103 -11.56 -17.19 3.15
CA ALA A 103 -11.96 -18.49 2.60
C ALA A 103 -10.82 -19.18 1.83
N ASP A 104 -9.94 -18.39 1.21
CA ASP A 104 -8.78 -18.86 0.45
C ASP A 104 -7.57 -19.20 1.34
N GLY A 105 -7.66 -18.95 2.65
CA GLY A 105 -6.62 -19.26 3.63
C GLY A 105 -5.63 -18.12 3.90
N ASP A 106 -5.75 -16.99 3.19
CA ASP A 106 -4.95 -15.79 3.41
C ASP A 106 -5.34 -15.05 4.69
N LEU A 107 -4.44 -14.22 5.21
CA LEU A 107 -4.73 -13.37 6.37
C LEU A 107 -5.29 -12.02 5.93
N THR A 108 -6.27 -11.51 6.65
CA THR A 108 -6.85 -10.18 6.46
C THR A 108 -7.11 -9.49 7.79
N VAL A 109 -7.11 -8.16 7.80
CA VAL A 109 -7.40 -7.33 8.98
C VAL A 109 -8.82 -6.78 8.84
N ARG A 110 -9.66 -6.98 9.85
CA ARG A 110 -11.06 -6.52 9.83
C ARG A 110 -11.59 -6.23 11.23
N LEU A 111 -12.78 -5.63 11.33
CA LEU A 111 -13.51 -5.53 12.58
C LEU A 111 -14.11 -6.90 12.96
N ALA A 112 -13.99 -7.28 14.23
CA ALA A 112 -14.45 -8.58 14.75
C ALA A 112 -15.99 -8.67 14.84
N ASP A 113 -16.68 -7.52 14.92
CA ASP A 113 -18.12 -7.45 15.20
C ASP A 113 -19.02 -7.72 13.97
N GLY A 114 -18.45 -8.20 12.85
CA GLY A 114 -19.20 -8.67 11.67
C GLY A 114 -19.95 -7.59 10.87
N VAL A 115 -19.90 -6.32 11.30
CA VAL A 115 -20.50 -5.18 10.59
C VAL A 115 -19.36 -4.31 10.05
N GLY A 116 -18.91 -4.62 8.83
CA GLY A 116 -17.94 -3.79 8.13
C GLY A 116 -17.11 -4.59 7.14
N GLU A 117 -17.58 -4.66 5.89
CA GLU A 117 -16.69 -4.83 4.74
C GLU A 117 -15.82 -3.57 4.59
N ASN A 118 -14.92 -3.32 5.55
CA ASN A 118 -13.96 -2.24 5.45
C ASN A 118 -12.64 -2.81 4.96
N SER A 119 -12.53 -2.93 3.64
CA SER A 119 -11.25 -2.92 2.94
C SER A 119 -10.70 -1.49 3.02
N ALA A 120 -10.28 -1.03 4.21
CA ALA A 120 -9.62 0.25 4.34
C ALA A 120 -8.24 0.18 3.66
N PRO A 121 -7.85 1.18 2.86
CA PRO A 121 -6.60 1.14 2.11
C PRO A 121 -5.40 1.14 3.03
N LEU A 122 -4.34 0.50 2.57
CA LEU A 122 -3.01 0.52 3.17
C LEU A 122 -2.53 1.97 3.35
N PRO A 123 -2.20 2.38 4.57
CA PRO A 123 -1.32 3.52 4.80
C PRO A 123 0.11 3.13 4.40
N GLU A 124 0.77 3.99 3.64
CA GLU A 124 2.19 3.86 3.31
C GLU A 124 3.06 3.82 4.57
N GLY A 125 3.93 2.80 4.65
CA GLY A 125 5.06 2.82 5.57
C GLY A 125 5.51 1.51 6.22
N ILE A 126 5.14 0.30 5.80
CA ILE A 126 5.81 -0.91 6.35
C ILE A 126 7.19 -0.97 5.69
N GLU A 127 8.27 -1.23 6.44
CA GLU A 127 9.35 -2.10 5.93
C GLU A 127 8.96 -3.55 6.25
N PRO A 128 8.31 -4.23 5.32
CA PRO A 128 8.41 -5.67 5.17
C PRO A 128 9.81 -6.28 5.49
N GLY A 129 9.87 -7.59 5.72
CA GLY A 129 11.17 -8.30 5.69
C GLY A 129 11.93 -7.97 4.39
N ASP A 130 13.27 -8.03 4.41
CA ASP A 130 14.15 -7.52 3.33
C ASP A 130 13.62 -7.80 1.90
N GLU A 131 13.09 -9.01 1.66
CA GLU A 131 12.42 -9.39 0.41
C GLU A 131 11.15 -8.60 0.12
N THR A 132 10.23 -8.54 1.08
CA THR A 132 9.01 -7.78 0.91
C THR A 132 9.35 -6.27 0.83
N TYR A 133 10.45 -5.76 1.45
CA TYR A 133 10.88 -4.34 1.33
C TYR A 133 11.41 -4.03 -0.03
N GLY A 134 12.23 -4.95 -0.55
CA GLY A 134 12.55 -5.01 -1.96
C GLY A 134 11.28 -4.95 -2.82
N MET A 135 10.24 -5.73 -2.51
CA MET A 135 8.99 -5.70 -3.28
C MET A 135 8.28 -4.33 -3.22
N PHE A 136 8.06 -3.74 -2.04
CA PHE A 136 7.38 -2.43 -1.94
C PHE A 136 8.18 -1.30 -2.60
N ALA A 137 9.50 -1.26 -2.39
CA ALA A 137 10.37 -0.29 -3.06
C ALA A 137 10.35 -0.49 -4.58
N LEU A 138 10.30 -1.74 -5.04
CA LEU A 138 10.19 -2.06 -6.46
C LEU A 138 8.82 -1.65 -7.03
N GLU A 139 7.74 -1.66 -6.24
CA GLU A 139 6.40 -1.22 -6.64
C GLU A 139 6.36 0.28 -6.90
N ALA A 140 6.85 1.05 -5.94
CA ALA A 140 6.97 2.50 -6.09
C ALA A 140 7.88 2.86 -7.28
N HIS A 141 9.03 2.18 -7.42
CA HIS A 141 9.93 2.44 -8.55
C HIS A 141 9.30 2.09 -9.90
N LEU A 142 8.58 0.96 -9.98
CA LEU A 142 7.85 0.56 -11.18
C LEU A 142 6.77 1.60 -11.53
N ARG A 143 5.99 2.03 -10.54
CA ARG A 143 4.97 3.07 -10.70
C ARG A 143 5.56 4.35 -11.26
N ASP A 144 6.61 4.87 -10.62
CA ASP A 144 7.24 6.12 -11.03
C ASP A 144 7.88 6.00 -12.42
N TYR A 145 8.43 4.83 -12.76
CA TYR A 145 8.93 4.54 -14.10
C TYR A 145 7.80 4.56 -15.14
N LEU A 146 6.69 3.88 -14.87
CA LEU A 146 5.53 3.81 -15.77
C LEU A 146 4.89 5.18 -15.93
N ALA A 147 4.68 5.94 -14.84
CA ALA A 147 4.11 7.28 -14.86
C ALA A 147 4.90 8.25 -15.77
N ARG A 148 6.24 8.12 -15.79
CA ARG A 148 7.13 8.89 -16.67
C ARG A 148 7.18 8.39 -18.12
N ASN A 149 6.75 7.15 -18.38
CA ASN A 149 6.83 6.50 -19.69
C ASN A 149 5.44 6.10 -20.24
N LEU A 150 4.35 6.64 -19.70
CA LEU A 150 2.97 6.42 -20.14
C LEU A 150 2.78 6.51 -21.68
N PRO A 151 3.36 7.48 -22.41
CA PRO A 151 3.23 7.54 -23.87
C PRO A 151 3.86 6.37 -24.63
N LYS A 152 4.72 5.58 -23.99
CA LYS A 152 5.47 4.46 -24.60
C LYS A 152 4.84 3.10 -24.31
N LEU A 153 3.76 3.04 -23.53
CA LEU A 153 3.14 1.78 -23.18
C LEU A 153 2.54 1.09 -24.42
N PRO A 154 2.85 -0.19 -24.66
CA PRO A 154 2.33 -0.92 -25.80
C PRO A 154 0.85 -1.24 -25.63
N GLU A 155 0.17 -1.52 -26.75
CA GLU A 155 -1.17 -2.13 -26.76
C GLU A 155 -2.28 -1.34 -26.03
N LEU A 156 -2.12 -0.01 -25.95
CA LEU A 156 -3.15 0.92 -25.50
C LEU A 156 -3.77 1.66 -26.69
N ASN A 157 -5.07 2.00 -26.60
CA ASN A 157 -5.79 2.62 -27.72
C ASN A 157 -5.33 4.05 -28.03
N ALA A 158 -4.48 4.64 -27.20
CA ALA A 158 -3.99 6.00 -27.35
C ALA A 158 -2.69 6.22 -26.56
N ALA A 159 -1.93 7.26 -26.94
CA ALA A 159 -0.85 7.77 -26.12
C ALA A 159 -1.41 8.41 -24.85
N LEU A 160 -0.90 7.96 -23.70
CA LEU A 160 -1.38 8.40 -22.39
C LEU A 160 -0.53 9.53 -21.82
N THR A 161 -1.18 10.44 -21.11
CA THR A 161 -0.58 11.52 -20.34
C THR A 161 -1.02 11.39 -18.89
N LEU A 162 -0.10 11.60 -17.95
CA LEU A 162 -0.43 11.59 -16.52
C LEU A 162 -1.54 12.61 -16.24
N TYR A 163 -2.58 12.19 -15.52
CA TYR A 163 -3.66 13.10 -15.12
C TYR A 163 -3.09 14.17 -14.18
N ARG A 164 -3.59 15.40 -14.29
CA ARG A 164 -3.22 16.50 -13.40
C ARG A 164 -4.46 17.28 -12.98
N ALA A 165 -4.64 17.41 -11.68
CA ALA A 165 -5.54 18.36 -11.05
C ALA A 165 -4.73 19.58 -10.56
N SER A 166 -5.44 20.60 -10.07
CA SER A 166 -4.83 21.87 -9.61
C SER A 166 -3.81 21.70 -8.47
N ASP A 167 -3.93 20.66 -7.65
CA ASP A 167 -3.14 20.43 -6.45
C ASP A 167 -2.49 19.04 -6.37
N ARG A 168 -2.78 18.15 -7.33
CA ARG A 168 -2.39 16.73 -7.33
C ARG A 168 -2.09 16.24 -8.74
N ASP A 169 -1.16 15.30 -8.86
CA ASP A 169 -0.98 14.54 -10.09
C ASP A 169 -1.63 13.15 -9.98
N GLY A 170 -1.58 12.41 -11.08
CA GLY A 170 -2.20 11.10 -11.19
C GLY A 170 -1.48 9.98 -10.46
N VAL A 171 -0.34 10.20 -9.81
CA VAL A 171 0.36 9.16 -9.04
C VAL A 171 -0.27 9.05 -7.66
N GLU A 172 -0.58 7.82 -7.21
CA GLU A 172 -1.25 7.57 -5.92
C GLU A 172 -2.50 8.44 -5.73
N PHE A 173 -3.31 8.55 -6.79
CA PHE A 173 -4.45 9.46 -6.84
C PHE A 173 -5.53 9.03 -5.83
N GLN A 174 -5.72 9.84 -4.79
CA GLN A 174 -6.61 9.52 -3.66
C GLN A 174 -8.09 9.60 -4.05
N THR A 175 -8.83 8.54 -3.70
CA THR A 175 -10.29 8.42 -3.84
C THR A 175 -10.91 7.87 -2.55
N ASP A 176 -12.24 7.89 -2.46
CA ASP A 176 -12.97 7.33 -1.30
C ASP A 176 -12.87 5.80 -1.21
N VAL A 177 -12.48 5.15 -2.31
CA VAL A 177 -12.36 3.69 -2.43
C VAL A 177 -10.90 3.22 -2.40
N GLY A 178 -9.96 4.13 -2.19
CA GLY A 178 -8.51 3.86 -2.11
C GLY A 178 -7.66 4.65 -3.10
N PRO A 179 -6.32 4.60 -2.97
CA PRO A 179 -5.41 5.25 -3.90
C PRO A 179 -5.33 4.47 -5.22
N ILE A 180 -5.44 5.18 -6.33
CA ILE A 180 -5.14 4.66 -7.67
C ILE A 180 -3.64 4.81 -7.92
N ASP A 181 -2.93 3.75 -8.32
CA ASP A 181 -1.47 3.82 -8.51
C ASP A 181 -1.09 4.84 -9.57
N ILE A 182 -1.74 4.79 -10.74
CA ILE A 182 -1.58 5.79 -11.80
C ILE A 182 -2.93 6.11 -12.43
N LEU A 183 -3.31 7.37 -12.42
CA LEU A 183 -4.43 7.93 -13.16
C LEU A 183 -3.88 8.73 -14.34
N SER A 184 -4.41 8.43 -15.53
CA SER A 184 -3.96 9.07 -16.77
C SER A 184 -5.11 9.31 -17.73
N THR A 185 -4.88 10.17 -18.72
CA THR A 185 -5.83 10.49 -19.77
C THR A 185 -5.18 10.37 -21.14
N CYS A 186 -6.00 10.32 -22.19
CA CYS A 186 -5.52 10.44 -23.56
C CYS A 186 -6.07 11.70 -24.23
N ALA A 187 -5.62 11.99 -25.45
CA ALA A 187 -6.07 13.14 -26.23
C ALA A 187 -7.59 13.15 -26.51
N ALA A 188 -8.24 11.98 -26.52
CA ALA A 188 -9.69 11.85 -26.70
C ALA A 188 -10.49 12.19 -25.43
N GLY A 189 -9.82 12.41 -24.29
CA GLY A 189 -10.47 12.69 -23.01
C GLY A 189 -10.86 11.45 -22.20
N ASP A 190 -10.56 10.25 -22.70
CA ASP A 190 -10.76 9.00 -21.95
C ASP A 190 -9.73 8.85 -20.83
N PHE A 191 -10.14 8.16 -19.77
CA PHE A 191 -9.36 7.92 -18.56
C PHE A 191 -8.83 6.49 -18.51
N TYR A 192 -7.63 6.35 -17.95
CA TYR A 192 -6.97 5.08 -17.71
C TYR A 192 -6.50 5.02 -16.26
N VAL A 193 -7.00 4.02 -15.56
CA VAL A 193 -6.68 3.70 -14.16
C VAL A 193 -5.72 2.53 -14.17
N PHE A 194 -4.61 2.63 -13.44
CA PHE A 194 -3.63 1.57 -13.31
C PHE A 194 -3.63 1.00 -11.90
N GLU A 195 -3.50 -0.32 -11.81
CA GLU A 195 -3.28 -1.09 -10.59
C GLU A 195 -2.02 -1.95 -10.79
N LEU A 196 -1.02 -1.80 -9.93
CA LEU A 196 0.25 -2.53 -10.00
C LEU A 196 0.26 -3.67 -8.98
N LYS A 197 0.88 -4.79 -9.34
CA LYS A 197 1.09 -5.93 -8.43
C LYS A 197 2.47 -6.56 -8.64
N LEU A 198 3.26 -6.64 -7.57
CA LEU A 198 4.57 -7.33 -7.60
C LEU A 198 4.54 -8.79 -7.14
N GLY A 199 3.53 -9.20 -6.38
CA GLY A 199 3.44 -10.52 -5.74
C GLY A 199 2.46 -11.50 -6.41
N ARG A 200 2.49 -12.76 -5.95
CA ARG A 200 1.59 -13.82 -6.43
C ARG A 200 0.16 -13.61 -5.92
N GLY A 201 -0.80 -13.63 -6.84
CA GLY A 201 -2.24 -13.69 -6.54
C GLY A 201 -3.02 -12.48 -7.08
N PRO A 202 -3.31 -12.42 -8.39
CA PRO A 202 -3.89 -11.22 -8.99
C PRO A 202 -5.43 -11.19 -8.96
N ASP A 203 -6.09 -12.17 -8.33
CA ASP A 203 -7.57 -12.26 -8.32
C ASP A 203 -8.22 -11.06 -7.60
N ALA A 204 -7.58 -10.51 -6.55
CA ALA A 204 -8.08 -9.30 -5.87
C ALA A 204 -7.95 -8.01 -6.70
N ALA A 205 -7.05 -7.99 -7.70
CA ALA A 205 -6.77 -6.79 -8.50
C ALA A 205 -7.97 -6.39 -9.39
N LEU A 206 -8.77 -7.37 -9.85
CA LEU A 206 -9.95 -7.07 -10.66
C LEU A 206 -11.02 -6.32 -9.87
N GLY A 207 -11.30 -6.73 -8.63
CA GLY A 207 -12.25 -6.00 -7.79
C GLY A 207 -11.79 -4.58 -7.48
N GLN A 208 -10.49 -4.42 -7.23
CA GLN A 208 -9.88 -3.11 -6.94
C GLN A 208 -9.94 -2.17 -8.15
N ILE A 209 -9.51 -2.64 -9.33
CA ILE A 209 -9.57 -1.80 -10.55
C ILE A 209 -11.01 -1.41 -10.89
N LEU A 210 -11.97 -2.32 -10.71
CA LEU A 210 -13.39 -2.04 -10.96
C LEU A 210 -13.95 -0.94 -10.04
N ARG A 211 -13.60 -0.97 -8.74
CA ARG A 211 -13.99 0.11 -7.81
C ARG A 211 -13.43 1.46 -8.25
N TYR A 212 -12.16 1.49 -8.63
CA TYR A 212 -11.49 2.71 -9.07
C TYR A 212 -12.09 3.26 -10.37
N MET A 213 -12.33 2.39 -11.35
CA MET A 213 -12.98 2.76 -12.60
C MET A 213 -14.37 3.35 -12.34
N GLY A 214 -15.16 2.75 -11.44
CA GLY A 214 -16.46 3.25 -11.03
C GLY A 214 -16.37 4.64 -10.41
N TRP A 215 -15.46 4.83 -9.45
CA TRP A 215 -15.27 6.13 -8.81
C TRP A 215 -14.85 7.21 -9.81
N VAL A 216 -13.90 6.93 -10.70
CA VAL A 216 -13.45 7.87 -11.75
C VAL A 216 -14.58 8.20 -12.71
N LYS A 217 -15.36 7.19 -13.12
CA LYS A 217 -16.51 7.37 -14.02
C LYS A 217 -17.55 8.31 -13.41
N GLU A 218 -17.83 8.17 -12.12
CA GLU A 218 -18.81 8.99 -11.41
C GLU A 218 -18.31 10.42 -11.16
N HIS A 219 -17.07 10.58 -10.69
CA HIS A 219 -16.58 11.85 -10.15
C HIS A 219 -15.81 12.72 -11.15
N LEU A 220 -15.09 12.10 -12.09
CA LEU A 220 -14.18 12.81 -13.00
C LEU A 220 -14.60 12.72 -14.47
N ALA A 221 -15.22 11.61 -14.86
CA ALA A 221 -15.40 11.22 -16.26
C ALA A 221 -16.82 10.75 -16.61
N PRO A 222 -17.91 11.46 -16.23
CA PRO A 222 -19.28 10.99 -16.44
C PRO A 222 -19.58 10.71 -17.91
N ASN A 223 -18.99 11.50 -18.83
CA ASN A 223 -19.22 11.41 -20.27
C ASN A 223 -18.06 10.78 -21.06
N ALA A 224 -16.95 10.41 -20.40
CA ALA A 224 -15.78 9.81 -21.06
C ALA A 224 -15.64 8.33 -20.72
N ASN A 225 -14.92 7.56 -21.54
CA ASN A 225 -14.67 6.16 -21.20
C ASN A 225 -13.62 6.06 -20.08
N VAL A 226 -13.74 5.02 -19.28
CA VAL A 226 -12.77 4.70 -18.23
C VAL A 226 -12.28 3.28 -18.47
N TYR A 227 -10.98 3.13 -18.61
CA TYR A 227 -10.30 1.86 -18.84
C TYR A 227 -9.48 1.49 -17.61
N GLY A 228 -9.48 0.21 -17.25
CA GLY A 228 -8.61 -0.34 -16.22
C GLY A 228 -7.39 -1.00 -16.84
N VAL A 229 -6.22 -0.87 -16.22
CA VAL A 229 -4.99 -1.52 -16.63
C VAL A 229 -4.37 -2.17 -15.39
N ILE A 230 -4.36 -3.50 -15.36
CA ILE A 230 -3.66 -4.25 -14.31
C ILE A 230 -2.28 -4.59 -14.82
N VAL A 231 -1.24 -4.18 -14.10
CA VAL A 231 0.16 -4.45 -14.43
C VAL A 231 0.75 -5.36 -13.36
N ALA A 232 1.26 -6.53 -13.74
CA ALA A 232 1.86 -7.47 -12.78
C ALA A 232 3.09 -8.18 -13.34
N SER A 233 3.91 -8.77 -12.46
CA SER A 233 5.07 -9.57 -12.87
C SER A 233 4.66 -10.93 -13.44
N ASP A 234 3.51 -11.46 -13.02
CA ASP A 234 2.91 -12.71 -13.49
C ASP A 234 1.38 -12.63 -13.41
N ILE A 235 0.69 -12.93 -14.51
CA ILE A 235 -0.77 -12.91 -14.60
C ILE A 235 -1.29 -14.33 -14.81
N GLY A 236 -1.75 -14.92 -13.70
CA GLY A 236 -2.32 -16.26 -13.67
C GLY A 236 -3.63 -16.40 -14.47
N GLN A 237 -3.92 -17.65 -14.85
CA GLN A 237 -5.05 -18.00 -15.73
C GLN A 237 -6.43 -17.59 -15.17
N LYS A 238 -6.61 -17.58 -13.84
CA LYS A 238 -7.87 -17.17 -13.20
C LYS A 238 -8.21 -15.70 -13.50
N LEU A 239 -7.27 -14.78 -13.28
CA LEU A 239 -7.46 -13.38 -13.64
C LEU A 239 -7.66 -13.20 -15.15
N ARG A 240 -6.93 -13.94 -15.99
CA ARG A 240 -7.14 -13.91 -17.45
C ARG A 240 -8.58 -14.26 -17.82
N TYR A 241 -9.15 -15.32 -17.23
CA TYR A 241 -10.55 -15.68 -17.43
C TYR A 241 -11.50 -14.59 -16.93
N ALA A 242 -11.28 -14.07 -15.72
CA ALA A 242 -12.17 -13.05 -15.15
C ALA A 242 -12.18 -11.76 -15.99
N ALA A 243 -11.00 -11.32 -16.47
CA ALA A 243 -10.88 -10.14 -17.31
C ALA A 243 -11.60 -10.27 -18.66
N THR A 244 -11.83 -11.49 -19.18
CA THR A 244 -12.63 -11.67 -20.42
C THR A 244 -14.06 -11.16 -20.29
N GLN A 245 -14.59 -11.09 -19.08
CA GLN A 245 -15.95 -10.59 -18.81
C GLN A 245 -16.00 -9.07 -18.65
N VAL A 246 -14.84 -8.39 -18.63
CA VAL A 246 -14.72 -6.95 -18.42
C VAL A 246 -13.88 -6.35 -19.56
N PRO A 247 -14.47 -6.07 -20.73
CA PRO A 247 -13.73 -5.68 -21.94
C PRO A 247 -12.96 -4.36 -21.84
N ASN A 248 -13.31 -3.53 -20.84
CA ASN A 248 -12.64 -2.25 -20.59
C ASN A 248 -11.43 -2.39 -19.65
N VAL A 249 -11.07 -3.61 -19.24
CA VAL A 249 -9.89 -3.93 -18.43
C VAL A 249 -8.84 -4.61 -19.29
N ARG A 250 -7.60 -4.13 -19.21
CA ARG A 250 -6.42 -4.70 -19.86
C ARG A 250 -5.49 -5.30 -18.83
N LEU A 251 -4.78 -6.33 -19.24
CA LEU A 251 -3.80 -7.04 -18.46
C LEU A 251 -2.43 -6.82 -19.11
N MET A 252 -1.43 -6.43 -18.34
CA MET A 252 -0.06 -6.23 -18.82
C MET A 252 0.92 -6.92 -17.89
N GLU A 253 1.77 -7.77 -18.45
CA GLU A 253 2.91 -8.33 -17.72
C GLU A 253 4.14 -7.44 -17.91
N TYR A 254 4.99 -7.33 -16.88
CA TYR A 254 6.25 -6.63 -16.99
C TYR A 254 7.43 -7.53 -16.59
N ASP A 255 8.54 -7.37 -17.32
CA ASP A 255 9.83 -7.97 -16.97
C ASP A 255 10.78 -6.88 -16.46
N LEU A 256 11.41 -7.08 -15.30
CA LEU A 256 12.52 -6.26 -14.85
C LEU A 256 13.84 -6.82 -15.41
N LYS A 257 14.40 -6.18 -16.45
CA LYS A 257 15.70 -6.54 -17.02
C LYS A 257 16.75 -5.48 -16.69
N VAL A 258 17.82 -5.88 -16.00
CA VAL A 258 18.97 -5.03 -15.70
C VAL A 258 20.23 -5.76 -16.14
N ASP A 259 20.93 -5.20 -17.12
CA ASP A 259 22.21 -5.75 -17.60
C ASP A 259 23.33 -4.73 -17.46
N LEU A 260 24.43 -5.17 -16.85
CA LEU A 260 25.64 -4.39 -16.60
C LEU A 260 26.81 -4.95 -17.39
N ARG A 261 27.81 -4.10 -17.63
CA ARG A 261 28.97 -4.40 -18.47
C ARG A 261 30.30 -4.22 -17.72
N PRO A 262 31.36 -4.91 -18.15
CA PRO A 262 32.62 -4.95 -17.42
C PRO A 262 33.45 -3.68 -17.54
N VAL A 263 34.23 -3.42 -16.49
CA VAL A 263 35.28 -2.39 -16.46
C VAL A 263 36.63 -3.09 -16.34
N ALA A 264 37.46 -2.98 -17.38
CA ALA A 264 38.84 -3.45 -17.32
C ALA A 264 39.72 -2.40 -16.63
N LEU A 265 40.44 -2.81 -15.60
CA LEU A 265 41.42 -1.97 -14.91
C LEU A 265 42.77 -2.07 -15.62
N LYS A 266 43.36 -0.92 -15.97
CA LYS A 266 44.74 -0.87 -16.45
C LYS A 266 45.68 -1.17 -15.27
N ARG A 267 46.48 -2.23 -15.39
CA ARG A 267 47.67 -2.44 -14.56
C ARG A 267 48.86 -1.79 -15.22
#